data_AF-B5YMY2-F1
#
_entry.id   AF-B5YMY2-F1
#
_cell.length_a   1.000
_cell.length_b   1.000
_cell.length_c   1.000
_cell.angle_alpha   90.00
_cell.angle_beta   90.00
_cell.angle_gamma   90.00
#
_symmetry.space_group_name_H-M   'P 1'
#
loop_
_entity.id
_entity.type
_entity.pdbx_description
1 polymer ?
#
loop_
_entity_poly.entity_id
_entity_poly.type
_entity_poly.pdbx_seq_one_letter_code
_entity_poly.pdbx_strand_id
1 'polypeptide(L)'
;MSDIIKKCTDYRSKPNVKTFPELPTVTTWLRFIIGGVYGLSLGLRNETKGLIGTLFGLNVITFLPMFWFNVWLDANVESYKKLNFVGVINAFAFMMLIWITLFTLEHGDDEVSLTKVITEAMKSTVTGESGDLSGANTAGSAGGNDEF
;
A
#
# COMPACT_ATOMS: atom_id res chain seq x y z
N MET A 1 -3.37 2.87 32.38
CA MET A 1 -3.76 2.67 30.96
C MET A 1 -5.28 2.85 30.75
N SER A 2 -6.16 2.39 31.66
CA SER A 2 -7.62 2.59 31.54
C SER A 2 -8.08 4.05 31.57
N ASP A 3 -7.42 4.91 32.36
CA ASP A 3 -7.83 6.32 32.50
C ASP A 3 -7.47 7.17 31.29
N ILE A 4 -6.40 6.78 30.58
CA ILE A 4 -5.97 7.41 29.33
C ILE A 4 -6.98 7.11 28.23
N ILE A 5 -7.43 5.85 28.15
CA ILE A 5 -8.45 5.43 27.18
C ILE A 5 -9.78 6.16 27.46
N LYS A 6 -10.23 6.22 28.72
CA LYS A 6 -11.45 6.97 29.07
C LYS A 6 -11.39 8.45 28.67
N LYS A 7 -10.25 9.12 28.91
CA LYS A 7 -10.05 10.52 28.50
C LYS A 7 -9.99 10.70 26.97
N CYS A 8 -9.54 9.68 26.24
CA CYS A 8 -9.57 9.67 24.77
C CYS A 8 -10.98 9.45 24.21
N THR A 9 -11.89 8.79 24.94
CA THR A 9 -13.26 8.54 24.47
C THR A 9 -14.25 9.63 24.91
N ASP A 10 -13.86 10.53 25.82
CA ASP A 10 -14.72 11.65 26.24
C ASP A 10 -14.92 12.65 25.12
N TYR A 11 -16.16 12.71 24.63
CA TYR A 11 -16.60 13.59 23.56
C TYR A 11 -16.44 15.06 23.98
N ARG A 12 -15.73 15.87 23.17
CA ARG A 12 -15.44 17.30 23.45
C ARG A 12 -14.67 17.59 24.75
N SER A 13 -13.75 16.72 25.14
CA SER A 13 -12.85 16.93 26.28
C SER A 13 -11.94 18.18 26.14
N LYS A 14 -11.78 18.75 24.92
CA LYS A 14 -10.89 19.88 24.61
C LYS A 14 -9.50 19.70 25.25
N PRO A 15 -8.83 18.57 24.99
CA PRO A 15 -7.52 18.31 25.56
C PRO A 15 -6.54 19.40 25.13
N ASN A 16 -5.77 19.88 26.11
CA ASN A 16 -4.76 20.91 25.97
C ASN A 16 -3.46 20.38 26.57
N VAL A 17 -2.30 20.93 26.22
CA VAL A 17 -0.99 20.37 26.66
C VAL A 17 -0.89 20.18 28.18
N LYS A 18 -1.58 21.01 28.95
CA LYS A 18 -1.64 20.93 30.42
C LYS A 18 -2.56 19.83 30.95
N THR A 19 -3.63 19.47 30.23
CA THR A 19 -4.62 18.47 30.65
C THR A 19 -4.37 17.09 30.05
N PHE A 20 -3.69 17.01 28.90
CA PHE A 20 -3.41 15.74 28.22
C PHE A 20 -2.08 15.77 27.43
N PRO A 21 -0.92 15.73 28.11
CA PRO A 21 0.39 15.79 27.45
C PRO A 21 0.71 14.55 26.62
N GLU A 22 0.03 13.44 26.86
CA GLU A 22 0.25 12.14 26.19
C GLU A 22 -0.44 12.03 24.82
N LEU A 23 -1.21 13.05 24.41
CA LEU A 23 -1.90 13.11 23.11
C LEU A 23 -0.98 12.74 21.93
N PRO A 24 0.27 13.25 21.80
CA PRO A 24 1.15 12.89 20.69
C PRO A 24 1.53 11.40 20.67
N THR A 25 1.68 10.80 21.85
CA THR A 25 1.98 9.36 21.99
C THR A 25 0.79 8.53 21.54
N VAL A 26 -0.43 8.89 21.98
CA VAL A 26 -1.67 8.22 21.56
C VAL A 26 -1.88 8.36 20.05
N THR A 27 -1.66 9.56 19.50
CA THR A 27 -1.70 9.83 18.06
C THR A 27 -0.74 8.93 17.28
N THR A 28 0.46 8.70 17.82
CA THR A 28 1.45 7.80 17.20
C THR A 28 0.93 6.37 17.16
N TRP A 29 0.44 5.85 18.27
CA TRP A 29 -0.14 4.50 18.32
C TRP A 29 -1.34 4.33 17.40
N LEU A 30 -2.23 5.32 17.35
CA LEU A 30 -3.38 5.33 16.44
C LEU A 30 -2.91 5.24 14.98
N ARG A 31 -1.88 6.02 14.61
CA ARG A 31 -1.26 5.97 13.28
C ARG A 31 -0.65 4.61 12.97
N PHE A 32 0.03 3.98 13.93
CA PHE A 32 0.58 2.63 13.76
C PHE A 32 -0.51 1.59 13.50
N ILE A 33 -1.62 1.64 14.22
CA ILE A 33 -2.76 0.73 14.02
C ILE A 33 -3.34 0.93 12.62
N ILE A 34 -3.60 2.18 12.23
CA ILE A 34 -4.12 2.51 10.89
C ILE A 34 -3.16 2.04 9.79
N GLY A 35 -1.86 2.35 9.93
CA GLY A 35 -0.83 1.93 8.99
C GLY A 35 -0.70 0.40 8.90
N GLY A 36 -0.83 -0.30 10.03
CA GLY A 36 -0.81 -1.76 10.05
C GLY A 36 -2.01 -2.40 9.34
N VAL A 37 -3.22 -1.93 9.66
CA VAL A 37 -4.46 -2.43 9.01
C VAL A 37 -4.46 -2.11 7.52
N TYR A 38 -4.03 -0.91 7.14
CA TYR A 38 -3.99 -0.50 5.74
C TYR A 38 -2.89 -1.25 4.96
N GLY A 39 -1.70 -1.42 5.54
CA GLY A 39 -0.61 -2.20 4.95
C GLY A 39 -1.00 -3.68 4.75
N LEU A 40 -1.71 -4.26 5.72
CA LEU A 40 -2.27 -5.60 5.59
C LEU A 40 -3.31 -5.67 4.46
N SER A 41 -4.22 -4.69 4.38
CA SER A 41 -5.20 -4.61 3.29
C SER A 41 -4.56 -4.44 1.92
N LEU A 42 -3.43 -3.74 1.82
CA LEU A 42 -2.69 -3.60 0.56
C LEU A 42 -2.04 -4.92 0.14
N GLY A 43 -1.42 -5.64 1.09
CA GLY A 43 -0.82 -6.94 0.82
C GLY A 43 -1.86 -7.95 0.34
N LEU A 44 -2.98 -8.08 1.06
CA LEU A 44 -4.04 -9.04 0.72
C LEU A 44 -4.75 -8.75 -0.61
N ARG A 45 -4.75 -7.51 -1.10
CA ARG A 45 -5.38 -7.15 -2.38
C ARG A 45 -4.48 -7.39 -3.58
N ASN A 46 -3.22 -7.78 -3.34
CA ASN A 46 -2.23 -8.04 -4.38
C ASN A 46 -2.18 -6.91 -5.43
N GLU A 47 -2.41 -5.66 -4.98
CA GLU A 47 -2.52 -4.51 -5.88
C GLU A 47 -1.12 -4.14 -6.39
N THR A 48 -0.85 -4.51 -7.65
CA THR A 48 0.36 -4.15 -8.41
C THR A 48 0.49 -2.64 -8.68
N LYS A 49 -0.53 -1.83 -8.33
CA LYS A 49 -0.49 -0.35 -8.36
C LYS A 49 0.19 0.24 -7.13
N GLY A 50 1.37 -0.29 -6.79
CA GLY A 50 2.07 -0.06 -5.52
C GLY A 50 2.20 1.42 -5.14
N LEU A 51 2.44 2.32 -6.09
CA LEU A 51 2.60 3.77 -5.83
C LEU A 51 1.28 4.46 -5.46
N ILE A 52 0.17 4.12 -6.13
CA ILE A 52 -1.14 4.75 -5.89
C ILE A 52 -1.68 4.29 -4.54
N GLY A 53 -1.57 2.99 -4.25
CA GLY A 53 -2.00 2.41 -2.97
C GLY A 53 -1.23 2.98 -1.77
N THR A 54 0.09 3.18 -1.91
CA THR A 54 0.93 3.77 -0.85
C THR A 54 0.69 5.26 -0.65
N LEU A 55 0.49 6.04 -1.71
CA LEU A 55 0.11 7.45 -1.59
C LEU A 55 -1.26 7.63 -0.92
N PHE A 56 -2.22 6.74 -1.23
CA PHE A 56 -3.50 6.72 -0.53
C PHE A 56 -3.33 6.34 0.94
N GLY A 57 -2.48 5.35 1.25
CA GLY A 57 -2.14 4.97 2.62
C GLY A 57 -1.53 6.12 3.43
N LEU A 58 -0.64 6.89 2.82
CA LEU A 58 -0.09 8.10 3.44
C LEU A 58 -1.20 9.10 3.79
N ASN A 59 -2.14 9.34 2.87
CA ASN A 59 -3.30 10.21 3.13
C ASN A 59 -4.18 9.68 4.26
N VAL A 60 -4.43 8.38 4.32
CA VAL A 60 -5.22 7.77 5.41
C VAL A 60 -4.51 7.93 6.76
N ILE A 61 -3.19 7.69 6.83
CA ILE A 61 -2.39 7.83 8.05
C ILE A 61 -2.31 9.30 8.53
N THR A 62 -2.33 10.27 7.61
CA THR A 62 -2.27 11.69 7.96
C THR A 62 -3.63 12.25 8.36
N PHE A 63 -4.66 12.02 7.54
CA PHE A 63 -5.97 12.67 7.69
C PHE A 63 -6.90 11.96 8.67
N LEU A 64 -6.88 10.63 8.76
CA LEU A 64 -7.81 9.90 9.63
C LEU A 64 -7.61 10.24 11.12
N PRO A 65 -6.38 10.26 11.65
CA PRO A 65 -6.14 10.71 13.01
C PRO A 65 -6.52 12.20 13.17
N MET A 66 -6.18 13.03 12.19
CA MET A 66 -6.49 14.47 12.20
C MET A 66 -7.99 14.72 12.28
N PHE A 67 -8.81 13.94 11.58
CA PHE A 67 -10.25 13.97 11.67
C PHE A 67 -10.73 13.59 13.08
N TRP A 68 -10.16 12.54 13.68
CA TRP A 68 -10.53 12.11 15.03
C TRP A 68 -10.22 13.20 16.09
N PHE A 69 -9.05 13.85 16.08
CA PHE A 69 -8.75 14.90 17.07
C PHE A 69 -9.60 16.16 16.89
N ASN A 70 -9.87 16.57 15.63
CA ASN A 70 -10.59 17.81 15.34
C ASN A 70 -12.12 17.65 15.51
N VAL A 71 -12.69 16.55 15.04
CA VAL A 71 -14.15 16.35 15.04
C VAL A 71 -14.63 15.70 16.34
N TRP A 72 -13.87 14.76 16.90
CA TRP A 72 -14.30 14.01 18.08
C TRP A 72 -13.82 14.64 19.39
N LEU A 73 -12.53 14.95 19.51
CA LEU A 73 -11.97 15.49 20.76
C LEU A 73 -12.06 17.02 20.86
N ASP A 74 -12.25 17.72 19.73
CA ASP A 74 -12.14 19.19 19.65
C ASP A 74 -10.83 19.68 20.29
N ALA A 75 -9.75 18.96 20.01
CA ALA A 75 -8.44 19.18 20.64
C ALA A 75 -7.84 20.51 20.21
N ASN A 76 -7.23 21.26 21.14
CA ASN A 76 -6.51 22.48 20.78
C ASN A 76 -5.14 22.11 20.19
N VAL A 77 -5.16 21.83 18.89
CA VAL A 77 -4.00 21.37 18.10
C VAL A 77 -2.85 22.38 18.11
N GLU A 78 -3.16 23.68 18.26
CA GLU A 78 -2.19 24.77 18.27
C GLU A 78 -1.34 24.79 19.54
N SER A 79 -1.87 24.25 20.65
CA SER A 79 -1.10 24.14 21.89
C SER A 79 0.03 23.13 21.77
N TYR A 80 -0.11 22.10 20.94
CA TYR A 80 0.86 21.02 20.80
C TYR A 80 1.88 21.31 19.71
N LYS A 81 3.17 21.32 20.06
CA LYS A 81 4.26 21.49 19.09
C LYS A 81 4.28 20.29 18.13
N LYS A 82 3.76 20.48 16.91
CA LYS A 82 3.81 19.53 15.77
C LYS A 82 2.92 18.27 15.87
N LEU A 83 1.80 18.28 16.58
CA LEU A 83 0.90 17.11 16.69
C LEU A 83 0.50 16.50 15.33
N ASN A 84 0.31 17.36 14.32
CA ASN A 84 -0.09 16.97 12.98
C ASN A 84 0.89 16.01 12.28
N PHE A 85 2.19 16.09 12.59
CA PHE A 85 3.21 15.28 11.91
C PHE A 85 3.87 14.21 12.79
N VAL A 86 3.56 14.18 14.09
CA VAL A 86 4.17 13.24 15.04
C VAL A 86 3.88 11.78 14.65
N GLY A 87 4.92 11.02 14.33
CA GLY A 87 4.78 9.59 14.02
C GLY A 87 4.20 9.26 12.64
N VAL A 88 3.98 10.25 11.76
CA VAL A 88 3.51 9.99 10.38
C VAL A 88 4.52 9.14 9.61
N ILE A 89 5.79 9.56 9.60
CA ILE A 89 6.85 8.84 8.88
C ILE A 89 7.06 7.43 9.45
N ASN A 90 7.00 7.28 10.77
CA ASN A 90 7.18 5.98 11.43
C ASN A 90 6.03 5.02 11.09
N ALA A 91 4.78 5.50 11.13
CA ALA A 91 3.62 4.69 10.78
C ALA A 91 3.59 4.35 9.28
N PHE A 92 4.01 5.27 8.42
CA PHE A 92 4.15 5.01 6.99
C PHE A 92 5.23 3.95 6.71
N ALA A 93 6.39 4.04 7.37
CA ALA A 93 7.43 3.03 7.26
C ALA A 93 6.93 1.65 7.73
N PHE A 94 6.15 1.60 8.81
CA PHE A 94 5.53 0.36 9.31
C PHE A 94 4.51 -0.24 8.33
N MET A 95 3.66 0.61 7.73
CA MET A 95 2.73 0.21 6.66
C MET A 95 3.50 -0.39 5.47
N MET A 96 4.56 0.28 5.02
CA MET A 96 5.42 -0.21 3.93
C MET A 96 6.06 -1.56 4.28
N LEU A 97 6.54 -1.72 5.52
CA LEU A 97 7.18 -2.95 5.98
C LEU A 97 6.22 -4.13 5.92
N ILE A 98 4.99 -3.97 6.43
CA ILE A 98 3.95 -5.02 6.37
C ILE A 98 3.61 -5.34 4.91
N TRP A 99 3.41 -4.32 4.09
CA TRP A 99 3.08 -4.51 2.68
C TRP A 99 4.19 -5.26 1.92
N ILE A 100 5.45 -4.86 2.07
CA ILE A 100 6.61 -5.53 1.45
C ILE A 100 6.73 -6.97 1.94
N THR A 101 6.52 -7.21 3.24
CA THR A 101 6.59 -8.56 3.81
C THR A 101 5.55 -9.49 3.19
N LEU A 102 4.31 -9.02 3.01
CA LEU A 102 3.25 -9.78 2.36
C LEU A 102 3.54 -9.97 0.86
N PHE A 103 4.01 -8.92 0.19
CA PHE A 103 4.41 -8.98 -1.21
C PHE A 103 5.49 -10.05 -1.46
N THR A 104 6.52 -10.12 -0.59
CA THR A 104 7.58 -11.13 -0.66
C THR A 104 7.06 -12.55 -0.44
N LEU A 105 6.08 -12.73 0.46
CA LEU A 105 5.48 -14.05 0.68
C LEU A 105 4.67 -14.52 -0.53
N GLU A 106 3.98 -13.61 -1.22
CA GLU A 106 3.08 -13.94 -2.32
C GLU A 106 3.80 -14.11 -3.67
N HIS A 107 4.90 -13.38 -3.90
CA HIS A 107 5.69 -13.46 -5.14
C HIS A 107 6.86 -14.46 -5.07
N GLY A 108 7.04 -15.17 -3.95
CA GLY A 108 8.04 -16.23 -3.84
C GLY A 108 7.83 -17.35 -4.88
N ASP A 109 6.58 -17.59 -5.28
CA ASP A 109 6.23 -18.58 -6.31
C ASP A 109 6.48 -18.06 -7.74
N ASP A 110 6.44 -16.74 -7.95
CA ASP A 110 6.65 -16.12 -9.27
C ASP A 110 8.12 -16.14 -9.69
N GLU A 111 9.07 -16.11 -8.75
CA GLU A 111 10.51 -16.27 -9.03
C GLU A 111 10.82 -17.65 -9.64
N VAL A 112 10.06 -18.68 -9.27
CA VAL A 112 10.18 -20.04 -9.83
C VAL A 112 9.74 -20.09 -11.29
N SER A 113 8.70 -19.31 -11.66
CA SER A 113 8.23 -19.23 -13.04
C SER A 113 9.21 -18.48 -13.95
N LEU A 114 9.80 -17.39 -13.45
CA LEU A 114 10.83 -16.62 -14.15
C LEU A 114 12.10 -17.45 -14.36
N THR A 115 12.50 -18.22 -13.35
CA THR A 115 13.63 -19.15 -13.46
C THR A 115 13.35 -20.26 -14.48
N LYS A 116 12.11 -20.77 -14.54
CA LYS A 116 11.69 -21.75 -15.57
C LYS A 116 11.77 -21.18 -16.98
N VAL A 117 11.22 -20.00 -17.23
CA VAL A 117 11.24 -19.36 -18.56
C VAL A 117 12.67 -19.06 -19.00
N ILE A 118 13.53 -18.58 -18.08
CA ILE A 118 14.94 -18.33 -18.35
C ILE A 118 15.69 -19.64 -18.64
N THR A 119 15.42 -20.70 -17.89
CA THR A 119 16.03 -22.02 -18.11
C THR A 119 15.58 -22.63 -19.44
N GLU A 120 14.31 -22.46 -19.80
CA GLU A 120 13.73 -22.95 -21.05
C GLU A 120 14.27 -22.18 -22.27
N ALA A 121 14.42 -20.85 -22.17
CA ALA A 121 15.05 -20.01 -23.19
C ALA A 121 16.56 -20.26 -23.32
N MET A 122 17.26 -20.54 -22.22
CA MET A 122 18.66 -20.97 -22.27
C MET A 122 18.78 -22.37 -22.90
N LYS A 123 17.86 -23.29 -22.59
CA LYS A 123 17.82 -24.61 -23.20
C LYS A 123 17.54 -24.52 -24.71
N SER A 124 16.62 -23.66 -25.16
CA SER A 124 16.39 -23.45 -26.60
C SER A 124 17.60 -22.84 -27.31
N THR A 125 18.33 -21.95 -26.63
CA THR A 125 19.54 -21.31 -27.18
C THR A 125 20.74 -22.27 -27.25
N VAL A 126 20.88 -23.18 -26.28
CA VAL A 126 21.97 -24.17 -26.22
C VAL A 126 21.71 -25.40 -27.08
N THR A 127 20.44 -25.75 -27.35
CA THR A 127 20.09 -26.96 -28.11
C THR A 127 20.12 -26.77 -29.63
N GLY A 128 20.28 -25.54 -30.14
CA GLY A 128 20.60 -25.32 -31.56
C GLY A 128 19.66 -26.03 -32.54
N GLU A 129 18.37 -26.09 -32.26
CA GLU A 129 17.39 -26.60 -33.22
C GLU A 129 17.01 -25.46 -34.16
N SER A 130 17.58 -25.50 -35.37
CA SER A 130 17.12 -24.75 -36.53
C SER A 130 15.74 -25.28 -36.93
N GLY A 131 14.70 -24.81 -36.25
CA GLY A 131 13.30 -25.13 -36.54
C GLY A 131 12.60 -23.94 -37.20
N ASP A 132 12.56 -23.98 -38.53
CA ASP A 132 11.73 -23.21 -39.47
C ASP A 132 10.90 -22.03 -38.92
N LEU A 133 11.42 -20.82 -39.12
CA LEU A 133 10.61 -19.63 -39.34
C LEU A 133 10.31 -19.51 -40.84
N SER A 134 9.29 -20.23 -41.32
CA SER A 134 8.68 -19.94 -42.62
C SER A 134 7.16 -20.02 -42.54
N GLY A 135 6.53 -18.84 -42.56
CA GLY A 135 5.29 -18.66 -43.30
C GLY A 135 3.97 -18.73 -42.52
N ALA A 136 3.74 -17.77 -41.62
CA ALA A 136 2.37 -17.37 -41.29
C ALA A 136 2.28 -15.85 -41.13
N ASN A 137 1.97 -15.14 -42.22
CA ASN A 137 1.03 -14.02 -42.23
C ASN A 137 0.80 -13.46 -43.64
N THR A 138 -0.40 -13.69 -44.17
CA THR A 138 -1.15 -12.65 -44.88
C THR A 138 -2.63 -13.00 -44.75
N ALA A 139 -3.27 -12.36 -43.78
CA ALA A 139 -4.72 -12.28 -43.68
C ALA A 139 -5.21 -11.13 -44.58
N GLY A 140 -6.27 -11.40 -45.36
CA GLY A 140 -7.28 -10.41 -45.74
C GLY A 140 -7.13 -9.73 -47.10
N SER A 141 -7.89 -10.20 -48.09
CA SER A 141 -8.82 -9.33 -48.82
C SER A 141 -9.91 -10.17 -49.49
N ALA A 142 -11.14 -9.98 -49.03
CA ALA A 142 -12.35 -10.44 -49.68
C ALA A 142 -12.72 -9.47 -50.81
N GLY A 143 -13.23 -9.99 -51.93
CA GLY A 143 -13.83 -9.18 -52.97
C GLY A 143 -13.84 -9.90 -54.31
N GLY A 144 -14.93 -10.63 -54.57
CA GLY A 144 -15.24 -11.10 -55.91
C GLY A 144 -15.49 -9.92 -56.86
N ASN A 145 -15.24 -10.16 -58.13
CA ASN A 145 -16.02 -9.60 -59.23
C ASN A 145 -15.78 -10.47 -60.47
N ASP A 146 -16.90 -11.01 -60.91
CA ASP A 146 -17.20 -11.62 -62.20
C ASP A 146 -16.72 -10.71 -63.35
N GLU A 147 -16.08 -11.27 -64.38
CA GLU A 147 -16.27 -10.88 -65.79
C GLU A 147 -15.44 -11.74 -66.76
N PHE A 148 -16.11 -12.10 -67.87
CA PHE A 148 -15.76 -12.88 -69.07
C PHE A 148 -15.88 -14.41 -69.02
#